data_AF-A6EJC5-F1
#
_entry.id   AF-A6EJC5-F1
#
_cell.length_a   1.000
_cell.length_b   1.000
_cell.length_c   1.000
_cell.angle_alpha   90.00
_cell.angle_beta   90.00
_cell.angle_gamma   90.00
#
_symmetry.space_group_name_H-M   'P 1'
#
loop_
_entity.id
_entity.type
_entity.pdbx_description
1 polymer ?
#
loop_
_entity_poly.entity_id
_entity_poly.type
_entity_poly.pdbx_seq_one_letter_code
_entity_poly.pdbx_strand_id
1 'polypeptide(L)'
;MRNFLYIALLILSLSGCKPGVPGDIIPASEMSSVLIDIHVADGIIGNIPTPDSAKKIASAYYNGIFKKYGIDSAKYVKSMNYYNRNPKVMDEIYTRVVVNLGHQKDLISKADSLSSVKMMAESKLKMQRDSLKRAGPEAQVKMLLRDTATKTIDYVQFKMNYKLPNK
;
A
#
# COMPACT_ATOMS: atom_id res chain seq x y z
N MET A 1 37.40 43.30 35.30
CA MET A 1 36.32 42.38 35.73
C MET A 1 34.99 42.60 35.01
N ARG A 2 34.65 43.82 34.55
CA ARG A 2 33.38 44.13 33.86
C ARG A 2 33.15 43.36 32.53
N ASN A 3 34.22 43.06 31.78
CA ASN A 3 34.12 42.40 30.48
C ASN A 3 33.83 40.89 30.58
N PHE A 4 34.11 40.26 31.71
CA PHE A 4 33.88 38.83 31.93
C PHE A 4 32.38 38.51 32.08
N LEU A 5 31.62 39.45 32.65
CA LEU A 5 30.16 39.36 32.77
C LEU A 5 29.46 39.35 31.41
N TYR A 6 29.94 40.14 30.45
CA TYR A 6 29.37 40.15 29.09
C TYR A 6 29.63 38.84 28.33
N ILE A 7 30.80 38.24 28.52
CA ILE A 7 31.15 36.94 27.91
C ILE A 7 30.32 35.82 28.53
N ALA A 8 30.13 35.80 29.85
CA ALA A 8 29.28 34.84 30.54
C ALA A 8 27.80 34.96 30.12
N LEU A 9 27.30 36.19 29.96
CA LEU A 9 25.94 36.45 29.48
C LEU A 9 25.75 35.99 28.03
N LEU A 10 26.75 36.19 27.17
CA LEU A 10 26.73 35.74 25.78
C LEU A 10 26.69 34.21 25.68
N ILE A 11 27.49 33.50 26.48
CA ILE A 11 27.54 32.02 26.47
C ILE A 11 26.24 31.42 27.01
N LEU A 12 25.61 32.06 28.00
CA LEU A 12 24.33 31.62 28.56
C LEU A 12 23.18 31.74 27.53
N SER A 13 23.22 32.75 26.65
CA SER A 13 22.23 32.92 25.58
C SER A 13 22.35 31.89 24.45
N LEU A 14 23.50 31.24 24.26
CA LEU A 14 23.65 30.15 23.27
C LEU A 14 23.21 28.78 23.80
N SER A 15 22.91 28.66 25.11
CA SER A 15 22.39 27.44 25.72
C SER A 15 20.88 27.31 25.47
N GLY A 16 20.49 27.27 24.19
CA GLY A 16 19.12 27.00 23.79
C GLY A 16 18.75 25.57 24.18
N CYS A 17 17.80 25.43 25.12
CA CYS A 17 17.25 24.15 25.51
C CYS A 17 16.63 23.49 24.27
N LYS A 18 17.24 22.43 23.72
CA LYS A 18 16.61 21.61 22.69
C LYS A 18 15.40 20.97 23.39
N PRO A 19 14.14 21.28 23.00
CA PRO A 19 13.01 20.58 23.59
C PRO A 19 13.14 19.10 23.21
N GLY A 20 13.37 18.26 24.21
CA GLY A 20 13.37 16.82 24.03
C GLY A 20 12.00 16.37 23.50
N VAL A 21 11.99 15.27 22.74
CA VAL A 21 10.74 14.63 22.34
C VAL A 21 9.98 14.26 23.62
N PRO A 22 8.72 14.70 23.81
CA PRO A 22 7.96 14.32 24.99
C PRO A 22 7.79 12.80 24.99
N GLY A 23 8.11 12.12 26.10
CA GLY A 23 8.04 10.65 26.17
C GLY A 23 6.62 10.07 26.04
N ASP A 24 5.59 10.92 26.12
CA ASP A 24 4.17 10.55 26.05
C ASP A 24 3.52 11.01 24.74
N ILE A 25 4.21 10.75 23.62
CA ILE A 25 3.64 10.86 22.26
C ILE A 25 3.84 9.54 21.51
N ILE A 26 3.01 9.33 20.49
CA ILE A 26 3.13 8.21 19.56
C ILE A 26 4.43 8.39 18.77
N PRO A 27 5.34 7.41 18.74
CA PRO A 27 6.59 7.49 17.98
C PRO A 27 6.35 7.77 16.48
N ALA A 28 7.23 8.52 15.83
CA ALA A 28 7.04 8.95 14.43
C ALA A 28 6.79 7.77 13.46
N SER A 29 7.48 6.63 13.66
CA SER A 29 7.25 5.42 12.86
C SER A 29 5.83 4.87 13.06
N GLU A 30 5.37 4.77 14.31
CA GLU A 30 4.03 4.28 14.62
C GLU A 30 2.95 5.26 14.17
N MET A 31 3.18 6.57 14.34
CA MET A 31 2.29 7.62 13.85
C MET A 31 2.09 7.54 12.34
N SER A 32 3.14 7.20 11.57
CA SER A 32 2.98 6.99 10.12
C SER A 32 2.01 5.85 9.80
N SER A 33 2.04 4.75 10.56
CA SER A 33 1.09 3.64 10.42
C SER A 33 -0.33 4.02 10.84
N VAL A 34 -0.47 4.76 11.94
CA VAL A 34 -1.77 5.29 12.40
C VAL A 34 -2.40 6.17 11.32
N LEU A 35 -1.62 7.08 10.73
CA LEU A 35 -2.11 8.01 9.69
C LEU A 35 -2.47 7.31 8.40
N ILE A 36 -1.73 6.26 8.00
CA ILE A 36 -2.11 5.42 6.85
C ILE A 36 -3.52 4.86 7.05
N ASP A 37 -3.80 4.24 8.21
CA ASP A 37 -5.12 3.66 8.48
C ASP A 37 -6.21 4.73 8.61
N ILE A 38 -5.91 5.89 9.21
CA ILE A 38 -6.85 7.02 9.30
C ILE A 38 -7.20 7.53 7.90
N HIS A 39 -6.23 7.76 7.02
CA HIS A 39 -6.51 8.28 5.68
C HIS A 39 -7.24 7.26 4.78
N VAL A 40 -7.00 5.96 4.98
CA VAL A 40 -7.81 4.93 4.33
C VAL A 40 -9.26 4.99 4.84
N ALA A 41 -9.47 5.13 6.15
CA ALA A 41 -10.80 5.32 6.71
C ALA A 41 -11.46 6.60 6.20
N ASP A 42 -10.73 7.72 6.12
CA ASP A 42 -11.22 8.99 5.56
C ASP A 42 -11.70 8.82 4.11
N GLY A 43 -10.96 8.06 3.30
CA GLY A 43 -11.36 7.74 1.93
C GLY A 43 -12.67 6.96 1.85
N ILE A 44 -12.94 6.08 2.82
CA ILE A 44 -14.23 5.36 2.92
C ILE A 44 -15.33 6.32 3.38
N ILE A 45 -15.07 7.08 4.44
CA ILE A 45 -16.03 7.97 5.09
C ILE A 45 -16.46 9.10 4.15
N GLY A 46 -15.53 9.65 3.36
CA GLY A 46 -15.78 10.73 2.41
C GLY A 46 -16.75 10.35 1.28
N ASN A 47 -17.02 9.06 1.06
CA ASN A 47 -17.99 8.58 0.09
C ASN A 47 -19.42 8.41 0.68
N ILE A 48 -19.62 8.72 1.96
CA ILE A 48 -20.93 8.60 2.62
C ILE A 48 -21.74 9.88 2.39
N PRO A 49 -22.94 9.82 1.76
CA PRO A 49 -23.68 11.03 1.40
C PRO A 49 -24.25 11.81 2.58
N THR A 50 -24.56 11.12 3.68
CA THR A 50 -25.26 11.69 4.84
C THR A 50 -24.28 12.03 5.97
N PRO A 51 -24.20 13.31 6.41
CA PRO A 51 -23.23 13.73 7.43
C PRO A 51 -23.37 12.98 8.76
N ASP A 52 -24.59 12.72 9.22
CA ASP A 52 -24.81 12.00 10.49
C ASP A 52 -24.33 10.56 10.43
N SER A 53 -24.56 9.88 9.30
CA SER A 53 -24.06 8.53 9.08
C SER A 53 -22.54 8.53 8.96
N ALA A 54 -21.97 9.50 8.23
CA ALA A 54 -20.53 9.67 8.10
C ALA A 54 -19.86 9.85 9.46
N LYS A 55 -20.42 10.71 10.34
CA LYS A 55 -19.90 10.95 11.69
C LYS A 55 -19.96 9.69 12.57
N LYS A 56 -21.07 8.95 12.54
CA LYS A 56 -21.22 7.70 13.31
C LYS A 56 -20.19 6.66 12.87
N ILE A 57 -20.02 6.51 11.56
CA ILE A 57 -19.08 5.56 10.96
C ILE A 57 -17.63 5.99 11.26
N ALA A 58 -17.30 7.27 11.13
CA ALA A 58 -15.99 7.82 11.46
C ALA A 58 -15.56 7.49 12.90
N SER A 59 -16.47 7.70 13.86
CA SER A 59 -16.20 7.36 15.26
C SER A 59 -15.87 5.87 15.44
N ALA A 60 -16.61 4.97 14.77
CA ALA A 60 -16.35 3.54 14.84
C ALA A 60 -14.98 3.17 14.23
N TYR A 61 -14.63 3.73 13.07
CA TYR A 61 -13.33 3.50 12.43
C TYR A 61 -12.17 4.00 13.29
N TYR A 62 -12.22 5.26 13.75
CA TYR A 62 -11.14 5.83 14.55
C TYR A 62 -10.96 5.09 15.87
N ASN A 63 -12.03 4.71 16.56
CA ASN A 63 -11.94 3.90 17.77
C ASN A 63 -11.30 2.52 17.50
N GLY A 64 -11.63 1.89 16.37
CA GLY A 64 -11.00 0.65 15.93
C GLY A 64 -9.51 0.81 15.66
N ILE A 65 -9.11 1.89 14.98
CA ILE A 65 -7.72 2.23 14.69
C ILE A 65 -6.95 2.48 16.00
N PHE A 66 -7.49 3.31 16.89
CA PHE A 66 -6.86 3.60 18.19
C PHE A 66 -6.65 2.32 19.00
N LYS A 67 -7.66 1.43 19.02
CA LYS A 67 -7.54 0.11 19.65
C LYS A 67 -6.46 -0.77 19.00
N LYS A 68 -6.34 -0.76 17.66
CA LYS A 68 -5.31 -1.52 16.92
C LYS A 68 -3.89 -1.11 17.33
N TYR A 69 -3.65 0.18 17.58
CA TYR A 69 -2.33 0.71 17.96
C TYR A 69 -2.14 0.85 19.48
N GLY A 70 -3.12 0.51 20.31
CA GLY A 70 -3.01 0.66 21.76
C GLY A 70 -2.91 2.12 22.22
N ILE A 71 -3.55 3.03 21.48
CA ILE A 71 -3.59 4.47 21.76
C ILE A 71 -5.03 4.91 22.04
N ASP A 72 -5.21 6.15 22.48
CA ASP A 72 -6.51 6.81 22.57
C ASP A 72 -6.52 8.12 21.76
N SER A 73 -7.70 8.74 21.68
CA SER A 73 -7.86 10.00 20.95
C SER A 73 -7.03 11.14 21.55
N ALA A 74 -6.85 11.16 22.87
CA ALA A 74 -6.09 12.19 23.56
C ALA A 74 -4.59 12.12 23.21
N LYS A 75 -4.00 10.92 23.25
CA LYS A 75 -2.61 10.65 22.87
C LYS A 75 -2.39 10.92 21.38
N TYR A 76 -3.34 10.56 20.52
CA TYR A 76 -3.29 10.90 19.11
C TYR A 76 -3.25 12.42 18.89
N VAL A 77 -4.21 13.17 19.45
CA VAL A 77 -4.29 14.63 19.31
C VAL A 77 -3.04 15.31 19.89
N LYS A 78 -2.58 14.87 21.06
CA LYS A 78 -1.34 15.37 21.69
C LYS A 78 -0.13 15.18 20.78
N SER A 79 0.02 13.98 20.20
CA SER A 79 1.12 13.65 19.31
C SER A 79 1.04 14.44 18.00
N MET A 80 -0.15 14.57 17.42
CA MET A 80 -0.40 15.37 16.23
C MET A 80 -0.03 16.85 16.45
N ASN A 81 -0.45 17.43 17.58
CA ASN A 81 -0.08 18.79 17.95
C ASN A 81 1.43 18.99 18.10
N TYR A 82 2.15 17.98 18.63
CA TYR A 82 3.60 18.01 18.67
C TYR A 82 4.20 18.00 17.26
N TYR A 83 3.79 17.08 16.39
CA TYR A 83 4.34 16.98 15.04
C TYR A 83 4.02 18.21 14.19
N ASN A 84 2.83 18.81 14.34
CA ASN A 84 2.47 20.07 13.68
C ASN A 84 3.39 21.24 14.04
N ARG A 85 3.99 21.21 15.24
CA ARG A 85 4.98 22.21 15.70
C ARG A 85 6.42 21.84 15.32
N ASN A 86 6.63 20.64 14.77
CA ASN A 86 7.93 20.09 14.38
C ASN A 86 7.89 19.67 12.90
N PRO A 87 7.83 20.65 11.96
CA PRO A 87 7.53 20.38 10.55
C PRO A 87 8.52 19.43 9.88
N LYS A 88 9.80 19.43 10.28
CA LYS A 88 10.79 18.48 9.77
C LYS A 88 10.42 17.02 10.09
N VAL A 89 9.97 16.75 11.32
CA VAL A 89 9.56 15.40 11.73
C VAL A 89 8.22 15.04 11.08
N MET A 90 7.33 16.01 10.93
CA MET A 90 6.06 15.81 10.23
C MET A 90 6.26 15.44 8.74
N ASP A 91 7.19 16.10 8.07
CA ASP A 91 7.57 15.80 6.68
C ASP A 91 8.10 14.37 6.53
N GLU A 92 8.93 13.91 7.47
CA GLU A 92 9.42 12.52 7.50
C GLU A 92 8.27 11.51 7.70
N ILE A 93 7.29 11.83 8.56
CA ILE A 93 6.10 11.01 8.77
C ILE A 93 5.28 10.92 7.48
N TYR A 94 4.94 12.05 6.86
CA TYR A 94 4.11 12.06 5.66
C TYR A 94 4.82 11.48 4.43
N THR A 95 6.15 11.61 4.34
CA THR A 95 6.94 10.91 3.31
C THR A 95 6.71 9.41 3.38
N ARG A 96 6.73 8.81 4.58
CA ARG A 96 6.43 7.39 4.77
C ARG A 96 4.97 7.05 4.45
N VAL A 97 4.03 7.92 4.83
CA VAL A 97 2.61 7.73 4.53
C VAL A 97 2.38 7.66 3.02
N VAL A 98 2.90 8.63 2.27
CA VAL A 98 2.74 8.70 0.81
C VAL A 98 3.37 7.49 0.12
N VAL A 99 4.60 7.13 0.50
CA VAL A 99 5.30 5.96 -0.08
C VAL A 99 4.51 4.67 0.18
N ASN A 100 4.03 4.45 1.41
CA ASN A 100 3.29 3.24 1.74
C ASN A 100 1.93 3.17 1.07
N LEU A 101 1.19 4.27 1.01
CA LEU A 101 -0.10 4.32 0.30
C LEU A 101 0.09 4.10 -1.21
N GLY A 102 1.13 4.69 -1.80
CA GLY A 102 1.50 4.45 -3.19
C GLY A 102 1.81 2.97 -3.45
N HIS A 103 2.62 2.35 -2.60
CA HIS A 103 2.93 0.93 -2.70
C HIS A 103 1.68 0.04 -2.55
N GLN A 104 0.80 0.33 -1.58
CA GLN A 104 -0.46 -0.41 -1.41
C GLN A 104 -1.36 -0.28 -2.64
N LYS A 105 -1.47 0.91 -3.22
CA LYS A 105 -2.22 1.14 -4.46
C LYS A 105 -1.66 0.32 -5.63
N ASP A 106 -0.35 0.29 -5.80
CA ASP A 106 0.29 -0.47 -6.88
C ASP A 106 0.07 -1.97 -6.73
N LEU A 107 0.12 -2.49 -5.49
CA LEU A 107 -0.18 -3.89 -5.21
C LEU A 107 -1.63 -4.24 -5.58
N ILE A 108 -2.59 -3.40 -5.20
CA ILE A 108 -4.01 -3.58 -5.53
C ILE A 108 -4.21 -3.55 -7.05
N SER A 109 -3.63 -2.56 -7.75
CA SER A 109 -3.75 -2.46 -9.21
C SER A 109 -3.18 -3.68 -9.96
N LYS A 110 -2.06 -4.23 -9.49
CA LYS A 110 -1.51 -5.48 -10.03
C LYS A 110 -2.43 -6.67 -9.76
N ALA A 111 -2.96 -6.78 -8.53
CA ALA A 111 -3.89 -7.83 -8.17
C ALA A 111 -5.17 -7.79 -9.01
N ASP A 112 -5.73 -6.60 -9.27
CA ASP A 112 -6.90 -6.41 -10.13
C ASP A 112 -6.63 -6.78 -11.60
N SER A 113 -5.43 -6.46 -12.10
CA SER A 113 -5.02 -6.85 -13.44
C SER A 113 -4.87 -8.37 -13.56
N LEU A 114 -4.32 -9.03 -12.54
CA LEU A 114 -4.18 -10.48 -12.49
C LEU A 114 -5.54 -11.19 -12.37
N SER A 115 -6.43 -10.67 -11.53
CA SER A 115 -7.76 -11.25 -11.32
C SER A 115 -8.62 -11.16 -12.58
N SER A 116 -8.61 -10.02 -13.27
CA SER A 116 -9.33 -9.84 -14.54
C SER A 116 -8.80 -10.76 -15.64
N VAL A 117 -7.48 -10.92 -15.79
CA VAL A 117 -6.88 -11.87 -16.75
C VAL A 117 -7.26 -13.31 -16.40
N LYS A 118 -7.21 -13.70 -15.12
CA LYS A 118 -7.61 -15.03 -14.67
C LYS A 118 -9.08 -15.31 -14.97
N MET A 119 -9.98 -14.37 -14.70
CA MET A 119 -11.40 -14.48 -15.02
C MET A 119 -11.64 -14.63 -16.54
N MET A 120 -10.90 -13.90 -17.37
CA MET A 120 -10.99 -14.03 -18.83
C MET A 120 -10.48 -15.40 -19.32
N ALA A 121 -9.39 -15.91 -18.75
CA ALA A 121 -8.86 -17.23 -19.09
C ALA A 121 -9.85 -18.35 -18.68
N GLU A 122 -10.38 -18.28 -17.46
CA GLU A 122 -11.35 -19.26 -16.95
C GLU A 122 -12.67 -19.24 -17.73
N SER A 123 -13.18 -18.06 -18.09
CA SER A 123 -14.38 -17.94 -18.91
C SER A 123 -14.16 -18.51 -20.32
N LYS A 124 -13.00 -18.26 -20.95
CA LYS A 124 -12.63 -18.88 -22.22
C LYS A 124 -12.55 -20.40 -22.12
N LEU A 125 -11.91 -20.94 -21.09
CA LEU A 125 -11.82 -22.39 -20.86
C LEU A 125 -13.20 -23.02 -20.64
N LYS A 126 -14.10 -22.34 -19.91
CA LYS A 126 -15.48 -22.79 -19.72
C LYS A 126 -16.26 -22.79 -21.05
N MET A 127 -16.15 -21.73 -21.84
CA MET A 127 -16.78 -21.67 -23.17
C MET A 127 -16.26 -22.77 -24.09
N GLN A 128 -14.94 -22.96 -24.14
CA GLN A 128 -14.32 -24.04 -24.92
C GLN A 128 -14.80 -25.42 -24.47
N ARG A 129 -14.86 -25.66 -23.16
CA ARG A 129 -15.39 -26.91 -22.59
C ARG A 129 -16.86 -27.12 -22.97
N ASP A 130 -17.69 -26.11 -22.85
CA ASP A 130 -19.12 -26.21 -23.14
C ASP A 130 -19.37 -26.41 -24.64
N SER A 131 -18.58 -25.77 -25.52
CA SER A 131 -18.59 -26.02 -26.96
C SER A 131 -18.10 -27.43 -27.31
N LEU A 132 -17.03 -27.90 -26.68
CA LEU A 132 -16.51 -29.27 -26.85
C LEU A 132 -17.54 -30.33 -26.49
N LYS A 133 -18.23 -30.17 -25.35
CA LYS A 133 -19.28 -31.09 -24.89
C LYS A 133 -20.46 -31.20 -25.87
N ARG A 134 -20.75 -30.14 -26.61
CA ARG A 134 -21.83 -30.10 -27.61
C ARG A 134 -21.38 -30.58 -28.99
N ALA A 135 -20.08 -30.62 -29.25
CA ALA A 135 -19.53 -31.06 -30.53
C ALA A 135 -19.59 -32.59 -30.66
N GLY A 136 -19.73 -33.07 -31.90
CA GLY A 136 -19.64 -34.51 -32.20
C GLY A 136 -18.25 -35.09 -31.89
N PRO A 137 -18.14 -36.43 -31.73
CA PRO A 137 -16.91 -37.09 -31.28
C PRO A 137 -15.69 -36.81 -32.18
N GLU A 138 -15.86 -36.71 -33.50
CA GLU A 138 -14.77 -36.36 -34.43
C GLU A 138 -14.22 -34.95 -34.19
N ALA A 139 -15.08 -33.98 -33.90
CA ALA A 139 -14.69 -32.60 -33.64
C ALA A 139 -13.96 -32.46 -32.28
N GLN A 140 -14.38 -33.24 -31.27
CA GLN A 140 -13.70 -33.30 -29.98
C GLN A 140 -12.27 -33.85 -30.12
N VAL A 141 -12.12 -34.98 -30.83
CA VAL A 141 -10.81 -35.60 -31.10
C VAL A 141 -9.91 -34.65 -31.88
N LYS A 142 -10.41 -34.01 -32.94
CA LYS A 142 -9.63 -33.06 -33.74
C LYS A 142 -9.14 -31.84 -32.93
N MET A 143 -9.94 -31.36 -31.98
CA MET A 143 -9.59 -30.22 -31.13
C MET A 143 -8.52 -30.60 -30.08
N LEU A 144 -8.66 -31.76 -29.44
CA LEU A 144 -7.65 -32.29 -28.49
C LEU A 144 -6.32 -32.61 -29.19
N LEU A 145 -6.37 -33.18 -30.39
CA LEU A 145 -5.18 -33.45 -31.21
C LEU A 145 -4.51 -32.15 -31.68
N ARG A 146 -5.28 -31.10 -31.99
CA ARG A 146 -4.74 -29.79 -32.38
C ARG A 146 -3.96 -29.13 -31.24
N ASP A 147 -4.50 -29.14 -30.02
CA ASP A 147 -3.80 -28.59 -28.84
C ASP A 147 -2.52 -29.38 -28.54
N THR A 148 -2.56 -30.71 -28.70
CA THR A 148 -1.40 -31.59 -28.52
C THR A 148 -0.33 -31.31 -29.56
N ALA A 149 -0.71 -31.18 -30.84
CA ALA A 149 0.20 -30.89 -31.95
C ALA A 149 0.86 -29.51 -31.80
N THR A 150 0.11 -28.50 -31.37
CA THR A 150 0.64 -27.13 -31.17
C THR A 150 1.66 -27.11 -30.03
N LYS A 151 1.36 -27.79 -28.91
CA LYS A 151 2.30 -27.92 -27.77
C LYS A 151 3.57 -28.68 -28.15
N THR A 152 3.47 -29.71 -28.99
CA THR A 152 4.64 -30.42 -29.51
C THR A 152 5.46 -29.58 -30.48
N ILE A 153 4.83 -28.75 -31.32
CA ILE A 153 5.54 -27.83 -32.22
C ILE A 153 6.31 -26.79 -31.41
N ASP A 154 5.70 -26.18 -30.39
CA ASP A 154 6.40 -25.20 -29.52
C ASP A 154 7.60 -25.84 -28.78
N TYR A 155 7.45 -27.08 -28.32
CA TYR A 155 8.52 -27.82 -27.64
C TYR A 155 9.65 -28.23 -28.60
N VAL A 156 9.31 -28.58 -29.84
CA VAL A 156 10.27 -28.90 -30.90
C VAL A 156 10.98 -27.65 -31.40
N GLN A 157 10.28 -26.52 -31.53
CA GLN A 157 10.83 -25.24 -31.97
C GLN A 157 11.77 -24.63 -30.92
N PHE A 158 11.49 -24.80 -29.62
CA PHE A 158 12.42 -24.45 -28.54
C PHE A 158 13.69 -25.33 -28.52
N LYS A 159 13.59 -26.58 -28.97
CA LYS A 159 14.74 -27.53 -29.03
C LYS A 159 15.59 -27.43 -30.30
N MET A 160 15.20 -26.63 -31.28
CA MET A 160 15.93 -26.46 -32.56
C MET A 160 16.72 -25.14 -32.64
N ASN A 161 17.32 -24.69 -31.53
CA ASN A 161 18.30 -23.60 -31.55
C ASN A 161 19.72 -24.18 -31.64
N TYR A 162 20.01 -24.93 -32.71
CA TYR A 162 21.36 -25.41 -33.02
C TYR A 162 22.12 -24.28 -33.73
N LYS A 163 23.12 -23.71 -33.05
CA LYS A 163 24.14 -22.87 -33.69
C LYS A 163 24.87 -23.70 -34.72
N LEU A 164 24.75 -23.34 -36.00
CA LEU A 164 25.63 -23.86 -37.04
C LEU A 164 27.08 -23.43 -36.70
N PRO A 165 28.06 -24.35 -36.73
CA PRO A 165 29.46 -23.98 -36.58
C PRO A 165 29.87 -23.16 -37.83
N ASN A 166 30.38 -21.96 -37.58
CA ASN A 166 30.96 -21.11 -38.63
C ASN A 166 32.06 -21.89 -39.37
N LYS A 167 31.94 -21.94 -40.69
CA LYS A 167 32.99 -22.41 -41.59
C LYS A 167 33.85 -21.25 -42.05
#